data_AF-A0A8J3P2Y4-F1
#
_entry.id   AF-A0A8J3P2Y4-F1
#
_cell.length_a   1.000
_cell.length_b   1.000
_cell.length_c   1.000
_cell.angle_alpha   90.00
_cell.angle_beta   90.00
_cell.angle_gamma   90.00
#
_symmetry.space_group_name_H-M   'P 1'
#
loop_
_entity.id
_entity.type
_entity.pdbx_description
1 polymer ?
#
loop_
_entity_poly.entity_id
_entity_poly.type
_entity_poly.pdbx_seq_one_letter_code
_entity_poly.pdbx_strand_id
1 'polypeptide(L)'
;MTDELTSRIGGIAAEAAALIPALDRTAPTPAVLDAPGRLSRLADAVGDWQRASWSEHLDGARRLDRELAELAAAVRAAGTTYRMVERDRGRPL
;
A
#
# COMPACT_ATOMS: atom_id res chain seq x y z
N MET A 1 0.23 3.38 25.74
CA MET A 1 1.24 3.56 24.67
C MET A 1 1.00 2.62 23.49
N THR A 2 0.77 1.32 23.70
CA THR A 2 0.50 0.33 22.63
C THR A 2 -0.80 0.57 21.85
N ASP A 3 -1.87 1.01 22.50
CA ASP A 3 -3.17 1.23 21.84
C ASP A 3 -3.16 2.47 20.92
N GLU A 4 -2.46 3.53 21.33
CA GLU A 4 -2.27 4.72 20.50
C GLU A 4 -1.42 4.41 19.26
N LEU A 5 -0.32 3.65 19.42
CA LEU A 5 0.52 3.21 18.32
C LEU A 5 -0.27 2.33 17.33
N THR A 6 -1.07 1.41 17.86
CA THR A 6 -1.97 0.56 17.06
C THR A 6 -2.96 1.38 16.26
N SER A 7 -3.59 2.36 16.92
CA SER A 7 -4.56 3.27 16.29
C SER A 7 -3.92 4.08 15.16
N ARG A 8 -2.71 4.62 15.38
CA ARG A 8 -1.97 5.39 14.37
C ARG A 8 -1.56 4.53 13.18
N ILE A 9 -1.06 3.31 13.40
CA ILE A 9 -0.69 2.40 12.31
C ILE A 9 -1.94 1.97 11.52
N GLY A 10 -3.05 1.68 12.21
CA GLY A 10 -4.33 1.38 11.57
C GLY A 10 -4.87 2.53 10.72
N GLY A 11 -4.73 3.77 11.21
CA GLY A 11 -5.11 4.98 10.45
C GLY A 11 -4.29 5.15 9.18
N ILE A 12 -2.96 4.99 9.27
CA ILE A 12 -2.05 5.07 8.11
C ILE A 12 -2.39 3.99 7.08
N ALA A 13 -2.68 2.76 7.52
CA ALA A 13 -3.08 1.68 6.61
C ALA A 13 -4.41 1.99 5.90
N ALA A 14 -5.40 2.53 6.63
CA ALA A 14 -6.68 2.91 6.04
C ALA A 14 -6.55 4.07 5.04
N GLU A 15 -5.72 5.07 5.33
CA GLU A 15 -5.41 6.17 4.41
C GLU A 15 -4.69 5.66 3.16
N ALA A 16 -3.69 4.77 3.31
CA ALA A 16 -2.99 4.16 2.19
C ALA A 16 -3.93 3.35 1.29
N ALA A 17 -4.80 2.51 1.87
CA ALA A 17 -5.80 1.74 1.14
C ALA A 17 -6.77 2.64 0.34
N ALA A 18 -7.16 3.78 0.91
CA ALA A 18 -8.05 4.74 0.25
C ALA A 18 -7.38 5.48 -0.93
N LEU A 19 -6.05 5.56 -0.95
CA LEU A 19 -5.28 6.22 -2.01
C LEU A 19 -5.02 5.30 -3.22
N ILE A 20 -5.04 3.97 -3.06
CA ILE A 20 -4.82 3.04 -4.18
C ILE A 20 -5.82 3.26 -5.34
N PRO A 21 -7.14 3.40 -5.11
CA PRO A 21 -8.09 3.71 -6.18
C PRO A 21 -7.90 5.11 -6.79
N ALA A 22 -7.29 6.05 -6.05
CA ALA A 22 -6.96 7.37 -6.57
C ALA A 22 -5.74 7.30 -7.49
N LEU A 23 -4.72 6.52 -7.10
CA LEU A 23 -3.58 6.20 -7.95
C LEU A 23 -4.05 5.49 -9.23
N ASP A 24 -4.87 4.46 -9.14
CA ASP A 24 -5.35 3.71 -10.31
C ASP A 24 -6.01 4.62 -11.38
N ARG A 25 -6.74 5.66 -10.94
CA ARG A 25 -7.34 6.68 -11.82
C ARG A 25 -6.33 7.63 -12.49
N THR A 26 -5.11 7.70 -11.99
CA THR A 26 -4.01 8.46 -12.60
C THR A 26 -3.19 7.63 -13.59
N ALA A 27 -3.66 6.43 -13.96
CA ALA A 27 -3.03 5.60 -14.96
C ALA A 27 -2.72 6.42 -16.23
N PRO A 28 -1.48 6.34 -16.76
CA PRO A 28 -1.09 7.10 -17.93
C PRO A 28 -1.99 6.69 -19.09
N THR A 29 -2.70 7.66 -19.65
CA THR A 29 -3.39 7.48 -20.93
C THR A 29 -2.36 7.73 -22.03
N PRO A 30 -1.98 6.73 -22.84
CA PRO A 30 -1.04 6.96 -23.93
C PRO A 30 -1.61 8.03 -24.87
N ALA A 31 -0.84 9.07 -25.14
CA ALA A 31 -1.20 10.04 -26.16
C ALA A 31 -1.15 9.32 -27.53
N VAL A 32 -2.26 9.37 -28.28
CA VAL A 32 -2.26 8.91 -29.68
C VAL A 32 -1.44 9.91 -30.48
N LEU A 33 -0.17 9.59 -30.70
CA LEU A 33 0.72 10.39 -31.54
C LEU A 33 0.49 9.97 -32.99
N ASP A 34 -0.15 10.84 -33.76
CA ASP A 34 -0.32 10.66 -35.20
C ASP A 34 1.02 10.97 -35.88
N ALA A 35 1.94 10.01 -35.81
CA ALA A 35 3.31 10.16 -36.26
C ALA A 35 3.60 9.18 -37.41
N PRO A 36 4.15 9.65 -38.55
CA PRO A 36 4.37 8.79 -39.71
C PRO A 36 5.40 7.69 -39.44
N GLY A 37 5.07 6.46 -39.86
CA GLY A 37 6.00 5.34 -39.98
C GLY A 37 6.71 4.92 -38.68
N ARG A 38 8.04 5.02 -38.64
CA ARG A 38 8.88 4.54 -37.52
C ARG A 38 8.64 5.29 -36.20
N LEU A 39 8.13 6.51 -36.26
CA LEU A 39 7.82 7.31 -35.06
C LEU A 39 6.57 6.82 -34.35
N SER A 40 5.58 6.26 -35.07
CA SER A 40 4.42 5.61 -34.45
C SER A 40 4.84 4.40 -33.61
N ARG A 41 5.76 3.55 -34.11
CA ARG A 41 6.27 2.42 -33.32
C ARG A 41 7.04 2.84 -32.07
N LEU A 42 7.75 3.96 -32.12
CA LEU A 42 8.42 4.52 -30.95
C LEU A 42 7.41 5.07 -29.94
N ALA A 43 6.36 5.75 -30.41
CA ALA A 43 5.27 6.22 -29.56
C ALA A 43 4.54 5.05 -28.87
N ASP A 44 4.28 3.97 -29.60
CA ASP A 44 3.68 2.75 -29.03
C ASP A 44 4.59 2.14 -27.96
N ALA A 45 5.89 1.99 -28.24
CA ALA A 45 6.86 1.46 -27.28
C ALA A 45 6.99 2.33 -26.02
N VAL A 46 6.93 3.65 -26.15
CA VAL A 46 6.91 4.57 -25.00
C VAL A 46 5.60 4.42 -24.22
N GLY A 47 4.45 4.30 -24.89
CA GLY A 47 3.16 4.05 -24.24
C GLY A 47 3.10 2.71 -23.50
N ASP A 48 3.70 1.66 -24.06
CA ASP A 48 3.85 0.35 -23.41
C ASP A 48 4.74 0.43 -22.17
N TRP A 49 5.89 1.11 -22.28
CA TRP A 49 6.80 1.33 -21.15
C TRP A 49 6.15 2.12 -20.02
N GLN A 50 5.42 3.19 -20.34
CA GLN A 50 4.69 3.99 -19.37
C GLN A 50 3.63 3.17 -18.63
N ARG A 51 2.88 2.32 -19.35
CA ARG A 51 1.89 1.42 -18.74
C ARG A 51 2.54 0.36 -17.84
N ALA A 52 3.64 -0.24 -18.30
CA ALA A 52 4.36 -1.25 -17.52
C ALA A 52 4.93 -0.64 -16.22
N SER A 53 5.63 0.49 -16.32
CA SER A 53 6.18 1.22 -15.17
C SER A 53 5.08 1.62 -14.18
N TRP A 54 3.93 2.09 -14.68
CA TRP A 54 2.78 2.42 -13.85
C TRP A 54 2.20 1.20 -13.11
N SER A 55 2.07 0.07 -13.80
CA SER A 55 1.59 -1.18 -13.21
C SER A 55 2.50 -1.66 -12.09
N GLU A 56 3.83 -1.63 -12.29
CA GLU A 56 4.80 -1.97 -11.24
C GLU A 56 4.67 -1.06 -10.02
N HIS A 57 4.44 0.24 -10.24
CA HIS A 57 4.24 1.20 -9.16
C HIS A 57 2.96 0.90 -8.35
N LEU A 58 1.86 0.57 -9.04
CA LEU A 58 0.61 0.14 -8.40
C LEU A 58 0.77 -1.16 -7.62
N ASP A 59 1.49 -2.14 -8.15
CA ASP A 59 1.73 -3.41 -7.47
C ASP A 59 2.61 -3.22 -6.23
N GLY A 60 3.58 -2.30 -6.28
CA GLY A 60 4.35 -1.86 -5.13
C GLY A 60 3.46 -1.21 -4.06
N ALA A 61 2.55 -0.31 -4.45
CA ALA A 61 1.62 0.33 -3.52
C ALA A 61 0.67 -0.70 -2.85
N ARG A 62 0.12 -1.65 -3.63
CA ARG A 62 -0.70 -2.76 -3.10
C ARG A 62 0.08 -3.66 -2.15
N ARG A 63 1.38 -3.86 -2.39
CA ARG A 63 2.24 -4.64 -1.50
C ARG A 63 2.47 -3.92 -0.18
N LEU A 64 2.77 -2.61 -0.22
CA LEU A 64 2.94 -1.79 0.99
C LEU A 64 1.67 -1.76 1.85
N ASP A 65 0.49 -1.68 1.23
CA ASP A 65 -0.80 -1.76 1.93
C ASP A 65 -0.95 -3.08 2.72
N ARG A 66 -0.60 -4.22 2.11
CA ARG A 66 -0.58 -5.51 2.80
C ARG A 66 0.41 -5.54 3.96
N GLU A 67 1.63 -5.06 3.75
CA GLU A 67 2.67 -5.02 4.79
C GLU A 67 2.26 -4.13 5.98
N LEU A 68 1.58 -3.00 5.74
CA LEU A 68 1.02 -2.13 6.78
C LEU A 68 -0.13 -2.82 7.55
N ALA A 69 -1.01 -3.53 6.86
CA ALA A 69 -2.09 -4.28 7.49
C ALA A 69 -1.55 -5.41 8.39
N GLU A 70 -0.53 -6.13 7.93
CA GLU A 70 0.18 -7.16 8.71
C GLU A 70 0.86 -6.56 9.94
N LEU A 71 1.54 -5.42 9.80
CA LEU A 71 2.14 -4.70 10.91
C LEU A 71 1.09 -4.30 11.96
N ALA A 72 -0.05 -3.75 11.53
CA ALA A 72 -1.15 -3.40 12.43
C ALA A 72 -1.72 -4.62 13.18
N ALA A 73 -1.76 -5.79 12.55
CA ALA A 73 -2.17 -7.04 13.18
C ALA A 73 -1.13 -7.53 14.21
N ALA A 74 0.16 -7.48 13.86
CA ALA A 74 1.25 -7.90 14.75
C ALA A 74 1.32 -7.03 16.01
N VAL A 75 1.18 -5.71 15.88
CA VAL A 75 1.16 -4.79 17.03
C VAL A 75 -0.03 -5.07 17.94
N ARG A 76 -1.22 -5.34 17.39
CA ARG A 76 -2.40 -5.76 18.18
C ARG A 76 -2.18 -7.06 18.95
N ALA A 77 -1.56 -8.05 18.30
CA ALA A 77 -1.24 -9.31 18.94
C ALA A 77 -0.26 -9.11 20.10
N ALA A 78 0.83 -8.36 19.88
CA ALA A 78 1.81 -8.05 20.92
C ALA A 78 1.18 -7.29 22.12
N GLY A 79 0.32 -6.30 21.84
CA GLY A 79 -0.40 -5.57 22.89
C GLY A 79 -1.39 -6.44 23.68
N THR A 80 -1.99 -7.46 23.04
CA THR A 80 -2.86 -8.42 23.71
C THR A 80 -2.07 -9.35 24.63
N THR A 81 -0.95 -9.88 24.13
CA THR A 81 -0.04 -10.73 24.92
C THR A 81 0.51 -9.97 26.12
N TYR A 82 0.92 -8.70 25.95
CA TYR A 82 1.40 -7.87 27.05
C TYR A 82 0.34 -7.71 28.15
N ARG A 83 -0.92 -7.44 27.77
CA ARG A 83 -2.03 -7.33 28.73
C ARG A 83 -2.34 -8.64 29.45
N MET A 84 -2.17 -9.80 28.81
CA MET A 84 -2.32 -11.10 29.47
C MET A 84 -1.24 -11.32 30.53
N VAL A 85 0.02 -11.03 30.20
CA VAL A 85 1.15 -11.15 31.15
C VAL A 85 1.00 -10.21 32.35
N GLU A 86 0.59 -8.96 32.12
CA GLU A 86 0.28 -8.00 33.20
C GLU A 86 -0.84 -8.53 34.11
N ARG A 87 -1.90 -9.09 33.54
CA ARG A 87 -3.03 -9.64 34.30
C ARG A 87 -2.63 -10.82 35.17
N ASP A 88 -1.77 -11.71 34.66
CA ASP A 88 -1.30 -12.88 35.40
C ASP A 88 -0.31 -12.51 36.51
N ARG A 89 0.46 -11.42 36.36
CA ARG A 89 1.31 -10.88 37.43
C ARG A 89 0.53 -10.22 38.56
N GLY A 90 -0.68 -9.72 38.31
CA GLY A 90 -1.51 -9.01 39.28
C GLY A 90 -2.39 -9.90 40.17
N ARG A 91 -2.41 -11.22 39.96
CA ARG A 91 -3.17 -12.15 40.80
C ARG A 91 -2.33 -12.60 42.01
N PRO A 92 -2.77 -12.34 43.25
CA PRO A 92 -2.15 -12.99 44.41
C PRO A 92 -2.47 -14.50 44.36
N LEU A 93 -1.48 -15.31 44.77
CA LEU A 93 -1.57 -16.77 44.92
C LEU A 93 -2.62 -17.16 45.95
#